data_AF-A0A6J1UTT6-F1
#
_entry.id   AF-A0A6J1UTT6-F1
#
_cell.length_a   1.000
_cell.length_b   1.000
_cell.length_c   1.000
_cell.angle_alpha   90.00
_cell.angle_beta   90.00
_cell.angle_gamma   90.00
#
_symmetry.space_group_name_H-M   'P 1'
#
loop_
_entity.id
_entity.type
_entity.pdbx_description
1 polymer ?
#
loop_
_entity_poly.entity_id
_entity_poly.type
_entity_poly.pdbx_seq_one_letter_code
_entity_poly.pdbx_strand_id
1 'polypeptide(L)'
;MYDFAAEPGNNELTVNEGEIITITNPDVGGGWLEGKNSQGERGLVPTDYVEIIQESTRDGILVADQAFFDSFSNASQTNSQAVKNNSQVTSNANDPWSSWDNTTASDAWSTKPEARAKNNASNNWEAAAFGHPQAYQGPAAADDDEWDEEWDEPKSAATPYPGYKEAEPSDPAGLQRGNSRGTAMKLPLNKFPGFAKPGVEQYLLAKQLVKPKEKIPIIIGDYGPMWVYPTSTFDCIVADPKKGSKMYGLKSYIEYQLTCTNTNRSVNHRYKHFDWLYERLLIKFGSAIPIPSLPDKQVTGRFEEEFIKMRMERLQGWLTRMCRHPVVSESDVFQQFLSFRDEKEWKTGKRKAEKDEIVGVMVFSTMEPEAPDLDMIEIEQKCDAVGRFTKSMDDGVKELLTVGHEHWKRCIGPLPKEYQKIGKALQGLALVFSTSGYQGESDLNEAITEAGKTYEEIASLVAEQPKKDLHFLMETNHEYKGFLGCFPDIIGAHKGAIEKVKESDKLIATSKITPQDKQNMLTRASTMSYALQAEMNHFHSNRIYDYNTVMRLYLEQQAQFYETIAQKLRQALSRFPMM
;
A
#
# COMPACT_ATOMS: atom_id res chain seq x y z
N MET A 1 29.18 -10.74 -40.69
CA MET A 1 27.92 -10.00 -40.95
C MET A 1 27.82 -9.74 -42.44
N TYR A 2 26.87 -8.94 -42.91
CA TYR A 2 26.78 -8.57 -44.33
C TYR A 2 26.65 -7.06 -44.46
N ASP A 3 27.04 -6.50 -45.60
CA ASP A 3 26.79 -5.10 -45.92
C ASP A 3 25.27 -4.85 -46.03
N PHE A 4 24.82 -3.70 -45.54
CA PHE A 4 23.46 -3.20 -45.74
C PHE A 4 23.52 -1.81 -46.39
N ALA A 5 22.89 -1.65 -47.54
CA ALA A 5 22.83 -0.40 -48.28
C ALA A 5 21.45 0.25 -48.11
N ALA A 6 21.42 1.49 -47.62
CA ALA A 6 20.19 2.24 -47.38
C ALA A 6 19.44 2.60 -48.67
N GLU A 7 18.12 2.44 -48.66
CA GLU A 7 17.25 2.95 -49.72
C GLU A 7 17.08 4.48 -49.63
N PRO A 8 17.28 5.23 -50.73
CA PRO A 8 17.14 6.70 -50.72
C PRO A 8 15.73 7.17 -50.35
N GLY A 9 15.61 7.79 -49.17
CA GLY A 9 14.37 8.43 -48.70
C GLY A 9 13.69 7.74 -47.52
N ASN A 10 14.11 6.52 -47.15
CA ASN A 10 13.48 5.75 -46.06
C ASN A 10 14.07 6.01 -44.66
N ASN A 11 14.98 6.99 -44.52
CA ASN A 11 15.73 7.27 -43.28
C ASN A 11 16.58 6.08 -42.80
N GLU A 12 17.03 5.23 -43.72
CA GLU A 12 17.92 4.09 -43.49
C GLU A 12 19.39 4.53 -43.45
N LEU A 13 20.25 3.77 -42.77
CA LEU A 13 21.69 4.01 -42.66
C LEU A 13 22.48 2.89 -43.34
N THR A 14 23.32 3.24 -44.33
CA THR A 14 24.24 2.28 -44.94
C THR A 14 25.32 1.86 -43.92
N VAL A 15 25.53 0.55 -43.77
CA VAL A 15 26.56 -0.03 -42.90
C VAL A 15 27.32 -1.12 -43.63
N ASN A 16 28.63 -1.20 -43.39
CA ASN A 16 29.51 -2.17 -44.04
C ASN A 16 29.95 -3.25 -43.04
N GLU A 17 30.32 -4.45 -43.52
CA GLU A 17 30.80 -5.52 -42.64
C GLU A 17 32.02 -5.06 -41.82
N GLY A 18 31.90 -5.14 -40.49
CA GLY A 18 32.93 -4.72 -39.54
C GLY A 18 32.89 -3.25 -39.14
N GLU A 19 31.93 -2.45 -39.63
CA GLU A 19 31.72 -1.08 -39.18
C GLU A 19 31.04 -1.05 -37.80
N ILE A 20 31.59 -0.25 -36.87
CA ILE A 20 31.01 -0.07 -35.53
C ILE A 20 30.09 1.16 -35.55
N ILE A 21 28.78 0.91 -35.41
CA ILE A 21 27.77 1.96 -35.22
C ILE A 21 27.40 2.09 -33.73
N THR A 22 27.09 3.31 -33.30
CA THR A 22 26.54 3.55 -31.96
C THR A 22 25.02 3.46 -32.04
N ILE A 23 24.41 2.47 -31.38
CA ILE A 23 22.95 2.35 -31.30
C ILE A 23 22.38 3.56 -30.54
N THR A 24 21.42 4.26 -31.15
CA THR A 24 20.72 5.41 -30.55
C THR A 24 19.29 5.09 -30.16
N ASN A 25 18.66 4.10 -30.80
CA ASN A 25 17.43 3.46 -30.31
C ASN A 25 17.48 1.95 -30.65
N PRO A 26 17.50 1.03 -29.66
CA PRO A 26 17.69 -0.40 -29.90
C PRO A 26 16.48 -1.13 -30.51
N ASP A 27 15.27 -0.56 -30.45
CA ASP A 27 14.08 -1.12 -31.09
C ASP A 27 13.14 0.01 -31.53
N VAL A 28 13.01 0.23 -32.83
CA VAL A 28 12.00 1.15 -33.41
C VAL A 28 10.72 0.41 -33.84
N GLY A 29 10.65 -0.90 -33.59
CA GLY A 29 9.60 -1.81 -34.03
C GLY A 29 9.90 -2.47 -35.37
N GLY A 30 9.43 -3.72 -35.53
CA GLY A 30 9.43 -4.42 -36.82
C GLY A 30 10.77 -5.00 -37.27
N GLY A 31 11.74 -5.20 -36.38
CA GLY A 31 13.06 -5.76 -36.72
C GLY A 31 14.10 -4.72 -37.15
N TRP A 32 13.95 -3.48 -36.69
CA TRP A 32 14.84 -2.36 -37.00
C TRP A 32 15.33 -1.67 -35.73
N LEU A 33 16.54 -1.13 -35.80
CA LEU A 33 17.11 -0.24 -34.79
C LEU A 33 17.60 1.07 -35.42
N GLU A 34 17.67 2.14 -34.64
CA GLU A 34 18.32 3.39 -35.05
C GLU A 34 19.78 3.37 -34.59
N GLY A 35 20.69 3.56 -35.53
CA GLY A 35 22.13 3.67 -35.29
C GLY A 35 22.71 5.00 -35.74
N LYS A 36 23.91 5.31 -35.25
CA LYS A 36 24.74 6.42 -35.69
C LYS A 36 26.11 5.91 -36.15
N ASN A 37 26.50 6.22 -37.39
CA ASN A 37 27.80 5.80 -37.93
C ASN A 37 28.96 6.69 -37.44
N SER A 38 30.18 6.33 -37.82
CA SER A 38 31.41 7.07 -37.47
C SER A 38 31.46 8.50 -38.04
N GLN A 39 30.76 8.77 -39.15
CA GLN A 39 30.64 10.09 -39.78
C GLN A 39 29.60 10.98 -39.07
N GLY A 40 28.77 10.37 -38.24
CA GLY A 40 27.78 11.03 -37.39
C GLY A 40 26.37 11.06 -37.96
N GLU A 41 26.15 10.43 -39.10
CA GLU A 41 24.85 10.23 -39.74
C GLU A 41 24.03 9.24 -38.92
N ARG A 42 22.71 9.44 -38.89
CA ARG A 42 21.75 8.57 -38.20
C ARG A 42 20.77 7.97 -39.19
N GLY A 43 20.33 6.75 -38.92
CA GLY A 43 19.26 6.11 -39.66
C GLY A 43 18.97 4.71 -39.17
N LEU A 44 17.99 4.09 -39.81
CA LEU A 44 17.52 2.75 -39.50
C LEU A 44 18.41 1.68 -40.12
N VAL A 45 18.71 0.64 -39.35
CA VAL A 45 19.43 -0.57 -39.78
C VAL A 45 18.62 -1.79 -39.34
N PRO A 46 18.44 -2.83 -40.16
CA PRO A 46 17.73 -4.03 -39.73
C PRO A 46 18.54 -4.76 -38.66
N THR A 47 17.86 -5.29 -37.63
CA THR A 47 18.53 -5.93 -36.48
C THR A 47 19.38 -7.14 -36.87
N ASP A 48 19.04 -7.82 -37.97
CA ASP A 48 19.73 -9.01 -38.45
C ASP A 48 21.11 -8.72 -39.09
N TYR A 49 21.43 -7.44 -39.33
CA TYR A 49 22.69 -7.00 -39.96
C TYR A 49 23.73 -6.47 -38.95
N VAL A 50 23.41 -6.46 -37.66
CA VAL A 50 24.24 -5.87 -36.60
C VAL A 50 24.30 -6.76 -35.35
N GLU A 51 25.46 -6.81 -34.70
CA GLU A 51 25.70 -7.56 -33.48
C GLU A 51 26.06 -6.59 -32.34
N ILE A 52 25.42 -6.77 -31.17
CA ILE A 52 25.65 -5.88 -30.02
C ILE A 52 26.96 -6.28 -29.33
N ILE A 53 28.01 -5.49 -29.54
CA ILE A 53 29.31 -5.66 -28.88
C ILE A 53 29.16 -5.27 -27.40
N GLN A 54 29.06 -6.26 -26.51
CA GLN A 54 29.16 -6.06 -25.07
C GLN A 54 30.64 -6.11 -24.64
N GLU A 55 31.15 -5.05 -24.00
CA GLU A 55 32.52 -5.09 -23.44
C GLU A 55 32.59 -6.08 -22.26
N SER A 56 33.28 -7.20 -22.48
CA SER A 56 33.39 -8.27 -21.52
C SER A 56 34.42 -7.97 -20.42
N THR A 57 33.99 -7.41 -19.29
CA THR A 57 34.65 -7.73 -18.01
C THR A 57 34.37 -9.19 -17.65
N ARG A 58 35.40 -9.89 -17.16
CA ARG A 58 35.43 -11.35 -17.06
C ARG A 58 34.34 -11.96 -16.17
N ASP A 59 33.91 -13.15 -16.62
CA ASP A 59 33.16 -14.20 -15.94
C ASP A 59 31.67 -13.90 -15.65
N GLY A 60 30.78 -14.59 -16.37
CA GLY A 60 29.31 -14.42 -16.35
C GLY A 60 28.62 -14.94 -15.08
N ILE A 61 27.30 -14.75 -14.90
CA ILE A 61 26.21 -15.05 -15.84
C ILE A 61 24.94 -14.24 -15.50
N LEU A 62 24.15 -13.87 -16.53
CA LEU A 62 22.75 -13.36 -16.54
C LEU A 62 22.40 -12.08 -15.75
N VAL A 63 22.01 -11.03 -16.50
CA VAL A 63 21.20 -9.90 -16.01
C VAL A 63 20.04 -9.68 -16.98
N ALA A 64 18.85 -10.18 -16.62
CA ALA A 64 17.61 -9.90 -17.35
C ALA A 64 16.83 -8.69 -16.79
N ASP A 65 17.31 -8.10 -15.69
CA ASP A 65 16.54 -7.18 -14.84
C ASP A 65 16.73 -5.69 -15.21
N GLN A 66 17.80 -5.34 -15.95
CA GLN A 66 18.15 -3.93 -16.17
C GLN A 66 17.38 -3.26 -17.33
N ALA A 67 16.97 -4.01 -18.35
CA ALA A 67 16.33 -3.48 -19.56
C ALA A 67 14.92 -2.90 -19.31
N PHE A 68 14.30 -3.20 -18.17
CA PHE A 68 12.98 -2.69 -17.79
C PHE A 68 13.02 -1.26 -17.21
N PHE A 69 14.13 -0.82 -16.60
CA PHE A 69 14.17 0.39 -15.78
C PHE A 69 14.49 1.69 -16.53
N ASP A 70 15.18 1.63 -17.66
CA ASP A 70 15.63 2.84 -18.36
C ASP A 70 14.54 3.49 -19.24
N SER A 71 13.47 2.76 -19.59
CA SER A 71 12.42 3.22 -20.52
C SER A 71 11.55 4.40 -20.01
N PHE A 72 11.74 4.86 -18.77
CA PHE A 72 10.98 5.98 -18.19
C PHE A 72 11.86 7.12 -17.65
N SER A 73 13.18 7.08 -17.86
CA SER A 73 14.11 8.06 -17.29
C SER A 73 15.07 8.62 -18.34
N ASN A 74 14.61 9.57 -19.16
CA ASN A 74 15.42 10.74 -19.52
C ASN A 74 14.63 11.76 -20.36
N ALA A 75 14.32 12.90 -19.74
CA ALA A 75 14.24 14.18 -20.42
C ALA A 75 15.07 15.19 -19.63
N SER A 76 15.96 15.90 -20.33
CA SER A 76 16.70 17.07 -19.85
C SER A 76 17.81 16.85 -18.81
N GLN A 77 19.06 16.74 -19.29
CA GLN A 77 20.13 17.56 -18.73
C GLN A 77 21.28 17.82 -19.72
N THR A 78 21.47 19.09 -20.09
CA THR A 78 22.60 19.55 -20.88
C THR A 78 23.70 20.12 -19.98
N ASN A 79 24.85 19.46 -19.99
CA ASN A 79 26.21 20.03 -20.02
C ASN A 79 26.57 21.19 -19.06
N SER A 80 27.46 20.93 -18.10
CA SER A 80 28.48 21.91 -17.64
C SER A 80 29.69 21.20 -17.00
N GLN A 81 30.88 21.76 -17.22
CA GLN A 81 32.16 21.07 -17.03
C GLN A 81 32.70 21.11 -15.59
N ALA A 82 33.49 20.09 -15.25
CA ALA A 82 34.18 19.99 -13.97
C ALA A 82 35.46 20.83 -13.89
N VAL A 83 35.74 21.41 -12.72
CA VAL A 83 37.07 21.87 -12.31
C VAL A 83 37.43 21.17 -10.99
N LYS A 84 38.59 20.51 -10.95
CA LYS A 84 39.13 19.86 -9.75
C LYS A 84 39.91 20.88 -8.90
N ASN A 85 39.84 20.77 -7.58
CA ASN A 85 41.04 20.82 -6.73
C ASN A 85 40.78 20.29 -5.30
N ASN A 86 41.88 20.02 -4.59
CA ASN A 86 41.98 19.11 -3.45
C ASN A 86 42.62 19.79 -2.22
N SER A 87 42.06 19.65 -1.02
CA SER A 87 42.79 19.78 0.27
C SER A 87 41.96 19.39 1.51
N GLN A 88 42.65 19.04 2.59
CA GLN A 88 42.13 18.33 3.78
C GLN A 88 41.57 19.23 4.91
N VAL A 89 40.58 18.68 5.63
CA VAL A 89 40.39 18.66 7.11
C VAL A 89 40.75 19.90 7.95
N THR A 90 39.77 20.46 8.67
CA THR A 90 39.81 20.65 10.15
C THR A 90 38.45 21.12 10.69
N SER A 91 38.23 20.90 12.00
CA SER A 91 36.98 21.22 12.72
C SER A 91 37.10 22.47 13.59
N ASN A 92 36.20 23.45 13.45
CA ASN A 92 35.46 24.09 14.55
C ASN A 92 34.51 25.22 14.10
N ALA A 93 33.55 25.51 14.97
CA ALA A 93 32.44 26.45 14.83
C ALA A 93 32.81 27.91 14.47
N ASN A 94 31.95 28.55 13.64
CA ASN A 94 31.03 29.60 14.12
C ASN A 94 30.07 30.05 12.99
N ASP A 95 28.80 30.23 13.35
CA ASP A 95 27.73 30.68 12.44
C ASP A 95 27.52 32.22 12.60
N PRO A 96 27.72 33.04 11.55
CA PRO A 96 27.82 34.49 11.71
C PRO A 96 26.66 35.27 11.04
N TRP A 97 25.42 35.19 11.54
CA TRP A 97 24.41 36.24 11.28
C TRP A 97 23.25 36.31 12.30
N SER A 98 23.58 36.67 13.54
CA SER A 98 22.60 37.17 14.51
C SER A 98 23.14 38.36 15.31
N SER A 99 22.73 39.59 14.95
CA SER A 99 22.49 40.75 15.85
C SER A 99 22.44 42.08 15.10
N TRP A 100 21.23 42.62 14.91
CA TRP A 100 20.90 44.06 14.89
C TRP A 100 19.37 44.21 14.77
N ASP A 101 18.71 45.21 15.37
CA ASP A 101 18.86 45.69 16.74
C ASP A 101 17.49 46.24 17.21
N ASN A 102 17.29 46.46 18.51
CA ASN A 102 16.00 46.90 19.08
C ASN A 102 16.10 48.29 19.72
N THR A 103 15.14 49.19 19.44
CA THR A 103 15.11 50.54 20.04
C THR A 103 13.76 50.92 20.66
N THR A 104 13.70 50.75 21.99
CA THR A 104 13.21 51.70 23.02
C THR A 104 11.85 52.41 22.89
N ALA A 105 10.95 52.15 23.86
CA ALA A 105 10.28 53.19 24.67
C ALA A 105 9.61 52.62 25.96
N SER A 106 10.19 52.98 27.12
CA SER A 106 9.58 53.37 28.41
C SER A 106 8.14 52.96 28.79
N ASP A 107 7.95 52.29 29.95
CA ASP A 107 7.70 52.96 31.25
C ASP A 107 7.63 51.96 32.44
N ALA A 108 7.67 52.47 33.68
CA ALA A 108 7.89 51.66 34.89
C ALA A 108 6.86 51.90 36.02
N TRP A 109 6.53 50.87 36.83
CA TRP A 109 6.30 51.01 38.29
C TRP A 109 6.32 49.68 39.11
N SER A 110 7.40 49.48 39.89
CA SER A 110 7.48 49.00 41.30
C SER A 110 6.98 47.62 41.85
N THR A 111 7.90 47.05 42.66
CA THR A 111 7.73 46.43 44.02
C THR A 111 7.19 45.00 44.27
N LYS A 112 8.15 44.06 44.44
CA LYS A 112 8.55 43.36 45.71
C LYS A 112 7.55 42.39 46.44
N PRO A 113 8.01 41.46 47.34
CA PRO A 113 8.57 40.15 46.99
C PRO A 113 8.08 38.97 47.91
N GLU A 114 8.89 37.91 48.03
CA GLU A 114 8.81 36.76 48.98
C GLU A 114 7.80 35.64 48.61
N ALA A 115 8.16 34.38 48.30
CA ALA A 115 9.11 33.37 48.82
C ALA A 115 8.51 32.43 49.89
N ARG A 116 8.48 31.11 49.59
CA ARG A 116 9.13 30.01 50.38
C ARG A 116 8.53 28.59 50.16
N ALA A 117 9.44 27.59 50.14
CA ALA A 117 9.26 26.14 50.35
C ALA A 117 8.43 25.35 49.31
N LYS A 118 9.03 24.41 48.54
CA LYS A 118 9.63 23.09 48.89
C LYS A 118 8.59 22.00 49.19
N ASN A 119 8.54 20.97 48.33
CA ASN A 119 8.92 19.59 48.70
C ASN A 119 9.16 18.70 47.46
N ASN A 120 10.11 17.77 47.57
CA ASN A 120 10.42 16.74 46.58
C ASN A 120 9.50 15.51 46.75
N ALA A 121 9.27 14.73 45.68
CA ALA A 121 9.59 13.28 45.61
C ALA A 121 9.07 12.58 44.32
N SER A 122 9.99 12.28 43.40
CA SER A 122 10.18 10.98 42.71
C SER A 122 9.04 9.94 42.47
N ASN A 123 8.90 9.58 41.18
CA ASN A 123 8.90 8.21 40.60
C ASN A 123 7.61 7.33 40.48
N ASN A 124 7.36 6.96 39.21
CA ASN A 124 7.08 5.63 38.63
C ASN A 124 5.69 4.96 38.52
N TRP A 125 5.45 4.53 37.26
CA TRP A 125 4.78 3.35 36.69
C TRP A 125 3.25 3.07 36.80
N GLU A 126 2.64 2.94 35.61
CA GLU A 126 1.61 1.99 35.14
C GLU A 126 0.37 1.62 36.00
N ALA A 127 -0.84 1.87 35.46
CA ALA A 127 -1.75 0.84 34.90
C ALA A 127 -3.20 1.33 34.67
N ALA A 128 -3.85 0.85 33.59
CA ALA A 128 -5.31 0.78 33.32
C ALA A 128 -6.15 2.09 33.28
N ALA A 129 -7.41 2.12 32.83
CA ALA A 129 -8.05 1.57 31.61
C ALA A 129 -9.48 2.19 31.42
N PHE A 130 -9.99 2.27 30.18
CA PHE A 130 -11.40 2.49 29.72
C PHE A 130 -12.28 3.65 30.25
N GLY A 131 -13.10 4.25 29.36
CA GLY A 131 -14.30 5.03 29.76
C GLY A 131 -14.79 6.10 28.76
N HIS A 132 -15.58 5.71 27.74
CA HIS A 132 -16.37 6.62 26.89
C HIS A 132 -17.77 6.89 27.49
N PRO A 133 -18.33 8.11 27.38
CA PRO A 133 -19.75 8.36 27.68
C PRO A 133 -20.68 8.07 26.48
N GLN A 134 -21.93 7.72 26.80
CA GLN A 134 -22.95 7.16 25.89
C GLN A 134 -23.40 8.07 24.74
N ALA A 135 -23.73 7.44 23.62
CA ALA A 135 -24.82 7.85 22.72
C ALA A 135 -25.75 6.64 22.46
N TYR A 136 -26.99 6.78 22.91
CA TYR A 136 -28.24 6.10 22.52
C TYR A 136 -28.18 4.75 21.75
N GLN A 137 -28.65 3.66 22.40
CA GLN A 137 -29.00 2.40 21.73
C GLN A 137 -30.48 2.42 21.27
N GLY A 138 -30.72 2.10 20.00
CA GLY A 138 -31.99 1.51 19.54
C GLY A 138 -31.97 -0.03 19.72
N PRO A 139 -33.11 -0.72 19.59
CA PRO A 139 -33.21 -2.14 19.88
C PRO A 139 -32.34 -2.99 18.94
N ALA A 140 -31.86 -4.12 19.46
CA ALA A 140 -30.93 -5.01 18.77
C ALA A 140 -31.44 -5.44 17.39
N ALA A 141 -30.60 -5.28 16.37
CA ALA A 141 -30.73 -6.06 15.15
C ALA A 141 -30.35 -7.51 15.50
N ALA A 142 -31.33 -8.40 15.44
CA ALA A 142 -31.11 -9.85 15.57
C ALA A 142 -30.24 -10.38 14.42
N ASP A 143 -29.70 -11.58 14.58
CA ASP A 143 -28.93 -12.28 13.55
C ASP A 143 -29.74 -12.38 12.24
N ASP A 144 -29.20 -11.81 11.16
CA ASP A 144 -29.84 -11.73 9.83
C ASP A 144 -29.47 -12.96 8.96
N ASP A 145 -29.06 -14.07 9.59
CA ASP A 145 -28.54 -15.31 8.96
C ASP A 145 -29.51 -16.52 9.04
N GLU A 146 -30.60 -16.48 9.84
CA GLU A 146 -31.59 -17.59 9.93
C GLU A 146 -32.57 -17.68 8.74
N TRP A 147 -32.70 -16.64 7.92
CA TRP A 147 -33.80 -16.49 6.96
C TRP A 147 -33.55 -17.00 5.54
N ASP A 148 -32.36 -17.54 5.24
CA ASP A 148 -32.01 -18.09 3.92
C ASP A 148 -32.31 -19.62 3.80
N GLU A 149 -32.87 -20.30 4.82
CA GLU A 149 -33.08 -21.77 4.82
C GLU A 149 -34.55 -22.29 4.79
N GLU A 150 -35.57 -21.51 5.15
CA GLU A 150 -36.93 -22.06 5.42
C GLU A 150 -37.79 -22.39 4.17
N TRP A 151 -37.34 -22.07 2.96
CA TRP A 151 -38.16 -22.20 1.74
C TRP A 151 -37.51 -23.08 0.67
N ASP A 152 -37.50 -24.41 0.90
CA ASP A 152 -37.73 -25.46 -0.12
C ASP A 152 -37.57 -26.90 0.45
N GLU A 153 -38.46 -27.33 1.35
CA GLU A 153 -38.65 -28.77 1.65
C GLU A 153 -40.09 -29.26 1.40
N PRO A 154 -40.28 -30.40 0.71
CA PRO A 154 -41.60 -30.99 0.50
C PRO A 154 -42.11 -31.74 1.74
N LYS A 155 -43.25 -31.28 2.27
CA LYS A 155 -43.93 -31.78 3.46
C LYS A 155 -43.98 -33.31 3.56
N SER A 156 -43.42 -33.85 4.65
CA SER A 156 -43.71 -35.19 5.17
C SER A 156 -44.16 -35.08 6.63
N ALA A 157 -45.15 -35.90 7.03
CA ALA A 157 -45.96 -35.64 8.23
C ALA A 157 -45.23 -35.90 9.56
N ALA A 158 -45.50 -35.06 10.56
CA ALA A 158 -45.09 -35.24 11.95
C ALA A 158 -46.29 -35.58 12.85
N THR A 159 -46.08 -36.44 13.85
CA THR A 159 -47.00 -36.70 14.97
C THR A 159 -46.38 -36.18 16.29
N PRO A 160 -47.18 -35.66 17.26
CA PRO A 160 -46.66 -34.79 18.33
C PRO A 160 -46.70 -35.39 19.76
N TYR A 161 -46.24 -34.60 20.76
CA TYR A 161 -46.48 -34.56 22.24
C TYR A 161 -45.19 -34.40 23.11
N PRO A 162 -45.23 -33.80 24.35
CA PRO A 162 -44.42 -32.59 24.66
C PRO A 162 -43.87 -32.50 26.13
N GLY A 163 -43.37 -31.32 26.57
CA GLY A 163 -43.56 -30.89 27.98
C GLY A 163 -42.59 -29.85 28.64
N TYR A 164 -43.20 -28.83 29.29
CA TYR A 164 -42.81 -28.13 30.57
C TYR A 164 -41.44 -27.37 30.69
N LYS A 165 -41.26 -26.24 31.43
CA LYS A 165 -42.15 -25.19 32.03
C LYS A 165 -41.32 -23.95 32.53
N GLU A 166 -42.02 -22.84 32.81
CA GLU A 166 -41.75 -21.55 33.55
C GLU A 166 -40.62 -21.53 34.64
N ALA A 167 -39.80 -20.49 34.97
CA ALA A 167 -39.93 -19.00 35.21
C ALA A 167 -40.20 -18.61 36.72
N GLU A 168 -39.82 -17.46 37.35
CA GLU A 168 -39.35 -16.11 36.93
C GLU A 168 -38.07 -15.48 37.65
N PRO A 169 -38.06 -14.57 38.69
CA PRO A 169 -37.22 -13.32 38.59
C PRO A 169 -36.49 -12.73 39.85
N SER A 170 -35.65 -11.67 39.69
CA SER A 170 -35.64 -10.37 40.47
C SER A 170 -34.35 -9.47 40.41
N ASP A 171 -34.37 -8.42 39.57
CA ASP A 171 -34.22 -6.95 39.80
C ASP A 171 -33.15 -6.28 40.77
N PRO A 172 -32.94 -4.91 40.82
CA PRO A 172 -31.70 -4.28 40.31
C PRO A 172 -31.04 -3.16 41.20
N ALA A 173 -29.88 -2.58 40.80
CA ALA A 173 -29.48 -1.15 41.05
C ALA A 173 -28.04 -0.75 40.61
N GLY A 174 -27.85 0.54 40.23
CA GLY A 174 -26.64 1.32 40.55
C GLY A 174 -25.63 1.65 39.43
N LEU A 175 -25.40 2.95 39.15
CA LEU A 175 -24.49 3.44 38.09
C LEU A 175 -23.83 4.78 38.46
N GLN A 176 -22.50 4.92 38.37
CA GLN A 176 -21.81 6.22 38.22
C GLN A 176 -20.41 6.10 37.57
N ARG A 177 -19.91 7.18 36.95
CA ARG A 177 -18.86 7.16 35.90
C ARG A 177 -17.46 7.63 36.36
N GLY A 178 -16.43 7.16 35.65
CA GLY A 178 -15.13 7.83 35.45
C GLY A 178 -14.69 7.70 33.97
N ASN A 179 -13.98 8.69 33.42
CA ASN A 179 -13.59 8.77 32.00
C ASN A 179 -12.20 8.18 31.70
N SER A 180 -12.02 7.54 30.54
CA SER A 180 -10.73 7.57 29.82
C SER A 180 -10.86 7.36 28.29
N ARG A 181 -9.89 7.92 27.54
CA ARG A 181 -9.95 8.25 26.10
C ARG A 181 -9.97 7.02 25.17
N GLY A 182 -10.58 7.17 23.99
CA GLY A 182 -10.65 6.13 22.96
C GLY A 182 -9.41 6.04 22.06
N THR A 183 -9.07 4.81 21.65
CA THR A 183 -8.08 4.45 20.63
C THR A 183 -8.74 3.61 19.53
N ALA A 184 -8.20 3.66 18.31
CA ALA A 184 -8.75 2.95 17.15
C ALA A 184 -8.81 1.43 17.38
N MET A 185 -9.95 0.81 17.06
CA MET A 185 -10.15 -0.63 17.19
C MET A 185 -9.29 -1.42 16.19
N LYS A 186 -8.17 -1.96 16.65
CA LYS A 186 -7.62 -3.19 16.07
C LYS A 186 -8.48 -4.35 16.57
N LEU A 187 -9.20 -5.04 15.66
CA LEU A 187 -9.93 -6.26 16.01
C LEU A 187 -8.92 -7.40 16.26
N PRO A 188 -8.85 -7.99 17.47
CA PRO A 188 -8.03 -9.18 17.70
C PRO A 188 -8.72 -10.40 17.10
N LEU A 189 -7.97 -11.30 16.45
CA LEU A 189 -8.47 -12.48 15.73
C LEU A 189 -9.13 -13.58 16.60
N ASN A 190 -9.49 -13.29 17.86
CA ASN A 190 -9.98 -14.26 18.86
C ASN A 190 -11.45 -14.04 19.27
N LYS A 191 -12.31 -13.52 18.38
CA LYS A 191 -13.76 -13.33 18.64
C LYS A 191 -14.67 -13.82 17.50
N PHE A 192 -14.45 -15.05 17.03
CA PHE A 192 -15.47 -15.82 16.32
C PHE A 192 -15.96 -16.97 17.21
N PRO A 193 -17.26 -17.05 17.56
CA PRO A 193 -17.82 -18.22 18.22
C PRO A 193 -17.80 -19.40 17.24
N GLY A 194 -17.25 -20.55 17.64
CA GLY A 194 -17.29 -21.80 16.87
C GLY A 194 -15.99 -22.18 16.14
N PHE A 195 -15.07 -21.25 15.88
CA PHE A 195 -13.77 -21.54 15.27
C PHE A 195 -12.61 -21.19 16.22
N ALA A 196 -12.20 -22.16 17.04
CA ALA A 196 -10.86 -22.11 17.61
C ALA A 196 -9.85 -22.23 16.45
N LYS A 197 -8.94 -21.26 16.31
CA LYS A 197 -7.84 -21.37 15.34
C LYS A 197 -7.11 -22.71 15.57
N PRO A 198 -6.88 -23.53 14.52
CA PRO A 198 -5.96 -24.64 14.59
C PRO A 198 -4.66 -24.20 15.27
N GLY A 199 -4.38 -24.77 16.45
CA GLY A 199 -3.15 -24.44 17.16
C GLY A 199 -1.95 -24.86 16.33
N VAL A 200 -0.82 -24.16 16.46
CA VAL A 200 0.42 -24.49 15.73
C VAL A 200 0.83 -25.96 15.97
N GLU A 201 0.52 -26.50 17.16
CA GLU A 201 0.65 -27.91 17.52
C GLU A 201 -0.10 -28.87 16.57
N GLN A 202 -1.27 -28.49 16.02
CA GLN A 202 -2.06 -29.32 15.12
C GLN A 202 -1.33 -29.62 13.82
N TYR A 203 -0.66 -28.60 13.23
CA TYR A 203 0.19 -28.80 12.05
C TYR A 203 1.47 -29.54 12.44
N LEU A 204 2.18 -29.07 13.47
CA LEU A 204 3.47 -29.63 13.87
C LEU A 204 3.40 -31.11 14.27
N LEU A 205 2.35 -31.55 14.96
CA LEU A 205 2.17 -32.92 15.47
C LEU A 205 1.19 -33.78 14.65
N ALA A 206 0.72 -33.30 13.48
CA ALA A 206 -0.14 -34.10 12.60
C ALA A 206 0.52 -35.44 12.23
N LYS A 207 -0.09 -36.57 12.62
CA LYS A 207 0.42 -37.92 12.32
C LYS A 207 0.35 -38.25 10.83
N GLN A 208 -0.64 -37.70 10.13
CA GLN A 208 -0.81 -37.82 8.69
C GLN A 208 -1.36 -36.49 8.18
N LEU A 209 -0.64 -35.85 7.28
CA LEU A 209 -1.16 -34.69 6.54
C LEU A 209 -2.08 -35.21 5.43
N VAL A 210 -3.18 -34.50 5.19
CA VAL A 210 -4.02 -34.75 4.01
C VAL A 210 -3.15 -34.48 2.79
N LYS A 211 -3.06 -35.44 1.86
CA LYS A 211 -2.33 -35.23 0.60
C LYS A 211 -3.02 -34.08 -0.16
N PRO A 212 -2.35 -32.94 -0.40
CA PRO A 212 -2.95 -31.83 -1.12
C PRO A 212 -3.28 -32.24 -2.55
N LYS A 213 -4.37 -31.68 -3.10
CA LYS A 213 -4.65 -31.76 -4.55
C LYS A 213 -3.81 -30.75 -5.33
N GLU A 214 -3.50 -29.62 -4.69
CA GLU A 214 -2.71 -28.50 -5.22
C GLU A 214 -1.48 -28.34 -4.34
N LYS A 215 -0.31 -28.20 -4.97
CA LYS A 215 0.97 -28.00 -4.31
C LYS A 215 1.46 -26.59 -4.62
N ILE A 216 2.01 -25.92 -3.63
CA ILE A 216 2.57 -24.57 -3.74
C ILE A 216 4.10 -24.72 -3.71
N PRO A 217 4.79 -24.71 -4.86
CA PRO A 217 6.24 -24.83 -4.90
C PRO A 217 6.93 -23.58 -4.35
N ILE A 218 8.02 -23.78 -3.61
CA ILE A 218 8.96 -22.73 -3.20
C ILE A 218 10.33 -23.08 -3.76
N ILE A 219 10.85 -22.24 -4.64
CA ILE A 219 12.16 -22.41 -5.29
C ILE A 219 13.21 -21.51 -4.65
N ILE A 220 14.49 -21.81 -4.87
CA ILE A 220 15.60 -20.94 -4.48
C ILE A 220 16.07 -20.15 -5.69
N GLY A 221 15.87 -18.83 -5.67
CA GLY A 221 16.46 -17.89 -6.64
C GLY A 221 17.65 -17.14 -6.05
N ASP A 222 18.13 -16.13 -6.79
CA ASP A 222 19.34 -15.36 -6.42
C ASP A 222 19.21 -14.61 -5.08
N TYR A 223 17.97 -14.26 -4.70
CA TYR A 223 17.64 -13.62 -3.42
C TYR A 223 17.18 -14.63 -2.34
N GLY A 224 17.40 -15.92 -2.55
CA GLY A 224 16.99 -17.01 -1.65
C GLY A 224 15.58 -17.54 -1.99
N PRO A 225 14.83 -18.02 -0.98
CA PRO A 225 13.51 -18.64 -1.21
C PRO A 225 12.52 -17.67 -1.87
N MET A 226 11.80 -18.14 -2.88
CA MET A 226 10.76 -17.36 -3.56
C MET A 226 9.61 -18.24 -4.05
N TRP A 227 8.43 -17.63 -4.15
CA TRP A 227 7.30 -18.24 -4.84
C TRP A 227 7.62 -18.44 -6.32
N VAL A 228 7.10 -19.50 -6.93
CA VAL A 228 7.08 -19.62 -8.39
C VAL A 228 6.08 -18.60 -8.94
N TYR A 229 6.53 -17.71 -9.83
CA TYR A 229 5.66 -16.72 -10.48
C TYR A 229 5.08 -17.29 -11.78
N PRO A 230 3.81 -17.02 -12.10
CA PRO A 230 3.20 -17.48 -13.34
C PRO A 230 3.86 -16.80 -14.55
N THR A 231 4.04 -17.54 -15.64
CA THR A 231 4.64 -17.03 -16.89
C THR A 231 3.75 -16.01 -17.62
N SER A 232 2.44 -16.06 -17.37
CA SER A 232 1.48 -15.06 -17.84
C SER A 232 0.81 -14.39 -16.63
N THR A 233 1.08 -13.11 -16.43
CA THR A 233 0.37 -12.30 -15.43
C THR A 233 -1.02 -11.91 -15.95
N PHE A 234 -1.95 -11.67 -15.03
CA PHE A 234 -3.25 -11.08 -15.34
C PHE A 234 -3.60 -10.03 -14.28
N ASP A 235 -4.40 -9.05 -14.68
CA ASP A 235 -5.01 -8.06 -13.78
C ASP A 235 -6.55 -8.11 -13.92
N CYS A 236 -7.26 -7.51 -12.96
CA CYS A 236 -8.71 -7.46 -12.95
C CYS A 236 -9.22 -6.04 -12.73
N ILE A 237 -10.04 -5.54 -13.66
CA ILE A 237 -10.56 -4.17 -13.64
C ILE A 237 -11.84 -4.11 -12.80
N VAL A 238 -11.88 -3.19 -11.83
CA VAL A 238 -13.04 -2.85 -10.99
C VAL A 238 -13.71 -1.59 -11.53
N ALA A 239 -14.88 -1.73 -12.15
CA ALA A 239 -15.56 -0.64 -12.85
C ALA A 239 -17.08 -0.63 -12.59
N ASP A 240 -17.78 0.27 -13.30
CA ASP A 240 -19.24 0.28 -13.45
C ASP A 240 -20.04 0.15 -12.12
N PRO A 241 -19.87 1.11 -11.18
CA PRO A 241 -20.59 1.09 -9.91
C PRO A 241 -22.10 1.28 -10.13
N LYS A 242 -22.86 0.18 -9.99
CA LYS A 242 -24.30 0.12 -10.28
C LYS A 242 -25.10 -0.09 -9.00
N LYS A 243 -26.27 0.54 -8.91
CA LYS A 243 -27.16 0.43 -7.73
C LYS A 243 -28.06 -0.80 -7.84
N GLY A 244 -27.61 -1.91 -7.26
CA GLY A 244 -28.40 -3.13 -7.10
C GLY A 244 -29.51 -2.99 -6.04
N SER A 245 -30.51 -3.87 -6.11
CA SER A 245 -31.59 -3.95 -5.11
C SER A 245 -31.94 -5.41 -4.76
N LYS A 246 -32.24 -5.67 -3.49
CA LYS A 246 -32.80 -6.94 -2.96
C LYS A 246 -34.17 -6.64 -2.36
N MET A 247 -35.04 -7.65 -2.30
CA MET A 247 -36.38 -7.57 -1.69
C MET A 247 -37.25 -6.47 -2.34
N TYR A 248 -37.41 -6.52 -3.67
CA TYR A 248 -38.25 -5.58 -4.45
C TYR A 248 -37.99 -4.09 -4.15
N GLY A 249 -36.70 -3.71 -3.98
CA GLY A 249 -36.28 -2.33 -3.71
C GLY A 249 -36.02 -2.00 -2.23
N LEU A 250 -36.48 -2.82 -1.29
CA LEU A 250 -36.43 -2.53 0.15
C LEU A 250 -34.99 -2.45 0.71
N LYS A 251 -34.05 -3.23 0.16
CA LYS A 251 -32.61 -3.15 0.50
C LYS A 251 -31.80 -2.80 -0.77
N SER A 252 -31.32 -1.55 -0.90
CA SER A 252 -30.42 -1.10 -1.98
C SER A 252 -28.93 -1.24 -1.61
N TYR A 253 -28.07 -1.49 -2.60
CA TYR A 253 -26.61 -1.62 -2.43
C TYR A 253 -25.85 -1.22 -3.72
N ILE A 254 -24.53 -1.08 -3.66
CA ILE A 254 -23.67 -0.87 -4.84
C ILE A 254 -22.99 -2.19 -5.22
N GLU A 255 -23.04 -2.50 -6.51
CA GLU A 255 -22.31 -3.57 -7.20
C GLU A 255 -21.21 -2.95 -8.07
N TYR A 256 -20.09 -3.64 -8.17
CA TYR A 256 -18.96 -3.31 -9.04
C TYR A 256 -18.81 -4.43 -10.06
N GLN A 257 -18.53 -4.07 -11.30
CA GLN A 257 -18.24 -5.01 -12.37
C GLN A 257 -16.75 -5.34 -12.33
N LEU A 258 -16.42 -6.62 -12.17
CA LEU A 258 -15.06 -7.14 -12.23
C LEU A 258 -14.81 -7.77 -13.60
N THR A 259 -13.79 -7.32 -14.33
CA THR A 259 -13.45 -7.87 -15.65
C THR A 259 -11.99 -8.31 -15.67
N CYS A 260 -11.76 -9.60 -15.86
CA CYS A 260 -10.41 -10.17 -15.87
C CYS A 260 -9.79 -10.11 -17.26
N THR A 261 -8.56 -9.57 -17.35
CA THR A 261 -7.81 -9.39 -18.60
C THR A 261 -7.57 -10.69 -19.39
N ASN A 262 -7.42 -11.83 -18.70
CA ASN A 262 -7.17 -13.14 -19.30
C ASN A 262 -8.40 -13.79 -19.97
N THR A 263 -9.62 -13.47 -19.51
CA THR A 263 -10.86 -14.11 -19.98
C THR A 263 -11.82 -13.15 -20.66
N ASN A 264 -11.65 -11.84 -20.45
CA ASN A 264 -12.57 -10.77 -20.88
C ASN A 264 -14.04 -11.03 -20.49
N ARG A 265 -14.26 -11.79 -19.41
CA ARG A 265 -15.58 -12.02 -18.81
C ARG A 265 -15.76 -11.08 -17.63
N SER A 266 -16.97 -10.55 -17.50
CA SER A 266 -17.35 -9.70 -16.38
C SER A 266 -18.24 -10.43 -15.39
N VAL A 267 -17.96 -10.30 -14.09
CA VAL A 267 -18.82 -10.74 -12.99
C VAL A 267 -19.18 -9.53 -12.10
N ASN A 268 -20.34 -9.54 -11.46
CA ASN A 268 -20.79 -8.42 -10.61
C ASN A 268 -20.68 -8.78 -9.13
N HIS A 269 -20.00 -7.93 -8.35
CA HIS A 269 -19.85 -8.10 -6.90
C HIS A 269 -20.21 -6.83 -6.13
N ARG A 270 -21.06 -7.01 -5.11
CA ARG A 270 -21.25 -6.00 -4.06
C ARG A 270 -20.13 -6.06 -3.03
N TYR A 271 -19.92 -4.99 -2.27
CA TYR A 271 -18.92 -4.93 -1.20
C TYR A 271 -18.94 -6.14 -0.24
N LYS A 272 -20.12 -6.68 0.14
CA LYS A 272 -20.23 -7.88 1.02
C LYS A 272 -19.61 -9.15 0.40
N HIS A 273 -19.45 -9.23 -0.92
CA HIS A 273 -18.76 -10.35 -1.57
C HIS A 273 -17.23 -10.22 -1.45
N PHE A 274 -16.68 -9.01 -1.58
CA PHE A 274 -15.26 -8.76 -1.28
C PHE A 274 -14.95 -9.04 0.19
N ASP A 275 -15.82 -8.58 1.09
CA ASP A 275 -15.76 -8.82 2.54
C ASP A 275 -15.66 -10.33 2.86
N TRP A 276 -16.52 -11.13 2.24
CA TRP A 276 -16.47 -12.60 2.32
C TRP A 276 -15.17 -13.19 1.74
N LEU A 277 -14.72 -12.71 0.58
CA LEU A 277 -13.47 -13.19 -0.04
C LEU A 277 -12.27 -12.87 0.85
N TYR A 278 -12.18 -11.65 1.38
CA TYR A 278 -11.14 -11.23 2.33
C TYR A 278 -11.12 -12.15 3.56
N GLU A 279 -12.27 -12.46 4.15
CA GLU A 279 -12.35 -13.41 5.26
C GLU A 279 -11.87 -14.81 4.86
N ARG A 280 -12.26 -15.33 3.68
CA ARG A 280 -11.79 -16.64 3.21
C ARG A 280 -10.28 -16.67 2.96
N LEU A 281 -9.73 -15.64 2.32
CA LEU A 281 -8.29 -15.51 2.07
C LEU A 281 -7.50 -15.37 3.38
N LEU A 282 -7.99 -14.56 4.33
CA LEU A 282 -7.35 -14.40 5.65
C LEU A 282 -7.39 -15.70 6.47
N ILE A 283 -8.51 -16.43 6.45
CA ILE A 283 -8.62 -17.73 7.13
C ILE A 283 -7.70 -18.76 6.47
N LYS A 284 -7.64 -18.81 5.13
CA LYS A 284 -6.83 -19.79 4.41
C LYS A 284 -5.33 -19.51 4.49
N PHE A 285 -4.91 -18.29 4.19
CA PHE A 285 -3.50 -17.93 3.98
C PHE A 285 -2.88 -17.04 5.07
N GLY A 286 -3.68 -16.43 5.96
CA GLY A 286 -3.22 -15.40 6.91
C GLY A 286 -2.24 -15.85 8.01
N SER A 287 -1.81 -17.12 8.02
CA SER A 287 -0.68 -17.59 8.83
C SER A 287 0.67 -17.53 8.10
N ALA A 288 0.65 -17.30 6.78
CA ALA A 288 1.82 -17.25 5.89
C ALA A 288 1.89 -15.95 5.08
N ILE A 289 0.77 -15.52 4.50
CA ILE A 289 0.68 -14.42 3.52
C ILE A 289 -0.09 -13.22 4.12
N PRO A 290 0.45 -11.99 4.07
CA PRO A 290 -0.25 -10.76 4.40
C PRO A 290 -1.45 -10.49 3.49
N ILE A 291 -2.67 -10.67 4.01
CA ILE A 291 -3.92 -10.27 3.32
C ILE A 291 -4.36 -8.90 3.88
N PRO A 292 -4.18 -7.79 3.15
CA PRO A 292 -4.46 -6.44 3.66
C PRO A 292 -5.97 -6.21 3.80
N SER A 293 -6.36 -5.38 4.77
CA SER A 293 -7.75 -5.03 5.04
C SER A 293 -8.40 -4.26 3.90
N LEU A 294 -9.66 -4.57 3.62
CA LEU A 294 -10.50 -3.83 2.68
C LEU A 294 -10.81 -2.39 3.16
N PRO A 295 -11.13 -1.45 2.23
CA PRO A 295 -11.54 -0.08 2.57
C PRO A 295 -12.84 -0.02 3.37
N ASP A 296 -12.89 0.86 4.37
CA ASP A 296 -13.88 0.86 5.46
C ASP A 296 -15.37 0.69 5.08
N LYS A 297 -16.09 0.02 5.99
CA LYS A 297 -17.55 -0.15 5.97
C LYS A 297 -18.28 1.12 6.41
N GLN A 298 -18.50 2.06 5.48
CA GLN A 298 -19.33 3.24 5.72
C GLN A 298 -20.84 2.94 5.55
N VAL A 299 -21.65 3.36 6.52
CA VAL A 299 -23.12 3.17 6.56
C VAL A 299 -23.86 4.42 6.06
N THR A 300 -23.55 5.58 6.64
CA THR A 300 -24.08 6.90 6.25
C THR A 300 -23.30 7.45 5.06
N GLY A 301 -23.96 8.01 4.04
CA GLY A 301 -23.27 8.52 2.84
C GLY A 301 -22.77 7.44 1.87
N ARG A 302 -23.15 6.17 2.06
CA ARG A 302 -22.73 5.04 1.21
C ARG A 302 -23.12 5.11 -0.28
N PHE A 303 -23.86 6.14 -0.68
CA PHE A 303 -24.31 6.43 -2.05
C PHE A 303 -23.75 7.77 -2.59
N GLU A 304 -22.89 8.45 -1.84
CA GLU A 304 -22.18 9.66 -2.28
C GLU A 304 -21.15 9.29 -3.35
N GLU A 305 -21.01 10.14 -4.37
CA GLU A 305 -20.20 9.83 -5.55
C GLU A 305 -18.71 9.76 -5.21
N GLU A 306 -18.23 10.71 -4.39
CA GLU A 306 -16.87 10.76 -3.86
C GLU A 306 -16.54 9.49 -3.06
N PHE A 307 -17.49 9.01 -2.25
CA PHE A 307 -17.33 7.80 -1.46
C PHE A 307 -17.27 6.55 -2.34
N ILE A 308 -18.17 6.44 -3.33
CA ILE A 308 -18.17 5.33 -4.30
C ILE A 308 -16.85 5.31 -5.08
N LYS A 309 -16.37 6.46 -5.54
CA LYS A 309 -15.11 6.62 -6.29
C LYS A 309 -13.90 6.17 -5.46
N MET A 310 -13.73 6.74 -4.26
CA MET A 310 -12.63 6.38 -3.33
C MET A 310 -12.65 4.87 -2.98
N ARG A 311 -13.84 4.31 -2.75
CA ARG A 311 -13.98 2.86 -2.48
C ARG A 311 -13.61 2.03 -3.71
N MET A 312 -14.04 2.42 -4.90
CA MET A 312 -13.75 1.70 -6.15
C MET A 312 -12.25 1.69 -6.45
N GLU A 313 -11.57 2.83 -6.26
CA GLU A 313 -10.11 2.96 -6.39
C GLU A 313 -9.36 2.05 -5.41
N ARG A 314 -9.75 2.02 -4.13
CA ARG A 314 -9.13 1.12 -3.13
C ARG A 314 -9.46 -0.35 -3.37
N LEU A 315 -10.65 -0.68 -3.89
CA LEU A 315 -10.99 -2.05 -4.30
C LEU A 315 -10.19 -2.48 -5.53
N GLN A 316 -9.92 -1.57 -6.48
CA GLN A 316 -9.03 -1.81 -7.62
C GLN A 316 -7.62 -2.14 -7.15
N GLY A 317 -7.02 -1.30 -6.29
CA GLY A 317 -5.70 -1.56 -5.72
C GLY A 317 -5.63 -2.92 -5.01
N TRP A 318 -6.57 -3.18 -4.10
CA TRP A 318 -6.66 -4.46 -3.38
C TRP A 318 -6.77 -5.66 -4.33
N LEU A 319 -7.65 -5.59 -5.34
CA LEU A 319 -7.86 -6.70 -6.26
C LEU A 319 -6.64 -6.95 -7.16
N THR A 320 -6.00 -5.87 -7.64
CA THR A 320 -4.74 -5.94 -8.39
C THR A 320 -3.63 -6.60 -7.58
N ARG A 321 -3.51 -6.33 -6.26
CA ARG A 321 -2.55 -7.06 -5.39
C ARG A 321 -2.85 -8.56 -5.34
N MET A 322 -4.11 -8.95 -5.17
CA MET A 322 -4.48 -10.36 -5.14
C MET A 322 -4.28 -11.06 -6.49
N CYS A 323 -4.42 -10.35 -7.61
CA CYS A 323 -4.11 -10.87 -8.96
C CYS A 323 -2.60 -11.01 -9.22
N ARG A 324 -1.76 -10.14 -8.63
CA ARG A 324 -0.29 -10.15 -8.79
C ARG A 324 0.43 -11.07 -7.81
N HIS A 325 -0.23 -11.51 -6.74
CA HIS A 325 0.36 -12.42 -5.78
C HIS A 325 0.28 -13.87 -6.30
N PRO A 326 1.42 -14.56 -6.56
CA PRO A 326 1.43 -15.86 -7.24
C PRO A 326 0.54 -16.92 -6.58
N VAL A 327 0.64 -17.09 -5.26
CA VAL A 327 -0.17 -18.07 -4.51
C VAL A 327 -1.67 -17.72 -4.46
N VAL A 328 -2.03 -16.46 -4.19
CA VAL A 328 -3.43 -16.05 -4.05
C VAL A 328 -4.13 -16.04 -5.40
N SER A 329 -3.46 -15.57 -6.46
CA SER A 329 -4.03 -15.47 -7.80
C SER A 329 -4.42 -16.83 -8.37
N GLU A 330 -3.63 -17.88 -8.12
CA GLU A 330 -3.93 -19.24 -8.59
C GLU A 330 -4.90 -20.00 -7.68
N SER A 331 -5.27 -19.44 -6.52
CA SER A 331 -6.11 -20.13 -5.56
C SER A 331 -7.54 -20.36 -6.04
N ASP A 332 -8.01 -21.59 -5.86
CA ASP A 332 -9.34 -22.12 -6.17
C ASP A 332 -10.50 -21.18 -5.73
N VAL A 333 -10.37 -20.53 -4.55
CA VAL A 333 -11.35 -19.57 -4.01
C VAL A 333 -11.34 -18.22 -4.75
N PHE A 334 -10.17 -17.73 -5.17
CA PHE A 334 -10.02 -16.47 -5.89
C PHE A 334 -10.45 -16.62 -7.36
N GLN A 335 -10.04 -17.70 -8.02
CA GLN A 335 -10.47 -18.02 -9.38
C GLN A 335 -11.99 -18.20 -9.47
N GLN A 336 -12.62 -18.89 -8.51
CA GLN A 336 -14.08 -19.04 -8.48
C GLN A 336 -14.81 -17.72 -8.24
N PHE A 337 -14.23 -16.80 -7.45
CA PHE A 337 -14.76 -15.44 -7.27
C PHE A 337 -14.74 -14.65 -8.57
N LEU A 338 -13.66 -14.76 -9.36
CA LEU A 338 -13.48 -14.00 -10.59
C LEU A 338 -14.25 -14.55 -11.81
N SER A 339 -14.58 -15.84 -11.85
CA SER A 339 -14.98 -16.53 -13.10
C SER A 339 -16.32 -17.28 -13.09
N PHE A 340 -17.09 -17.21 -12.01
CA PHE A 340 -18.39 -17.90 -11.91
C PHE A 340 -19.37 -17.48 -13.02
N ARG A 341 -20.16 -18.43 -13.54
CA ARG A 341 -21.06 -18.20 -14.68
C ARG A 341 -22.48 -17.85 -14.26
N ASP A 342 -22.95 -18.39 -13.13
CA ASP A 342 -24.29 -18.18 -12.61
C ASP A 342 -24.35 -18.20 -11.07
N GLU A 343 -25.48 -17.80 -10.50
CA GLU A 343 -25.68 -17.71 -9.04
C GLU A 343 -25.61 -19.08 -8.34
N LYS A 344 -25.92 -20.18 -9.04
CA LYS A 344 -25.84 -21.54 -8.49
C LYS A 344 -24.38 -21.96 -8.37
N GLU A 345 -23.56 -21.70 -9.40
CA GLU A 345 -22.12 -21.91 -9.37
C GLU A 345 -21.47 -21.09 -8.25
N TRP A 346 -21.82 -19.81 -8.13
CA TRP A 346 -21.38 -18.95 -7.02
C TRP A 346 -21.73 -19.53 -5.64
N LYS A 347 -22.98 -19.97 -5.41
CA LYS A 347 -23.40 -20.59 -4.14
C LYS A 347 -22.67 -21.90 -3.85
N THR A 348 -22.43 -22.74 -4.86
CA THR A 348 -21.67 -23.98 -4.72
C THR A 348 -20.19 -23.70 -4.42
N GLY A 349 -19.56 -22.77 -5.15
CA GLY A 349 -18.18 -22.34 -4.94
C GLY A 349 -17.96 -21.71 -3.55
N LYS A 350 -18.87 -20.83 -3.13
CA LYS A 350 -18.91 -20.26 -1.77
C LYS A 350 -18.93 -21.37 -0.71
N ARG A 351 -19.87 -22.31 -0.81
CA ARG A 351 -19.99 -23.45 0.12
C ARG A 351 -18.80 -24.41 0.09
N LYS A 352 -18.09 -24.53 -1.05
CA LYS A 352 -16.82 -25.29 -1.18
C LYS A 352 -15.72 -24.61 -0.38
N ALA A 353 -15.52 -23.30 -0.57
CA ALA A 353 -14.50 -22.52 0.13
C ALA A 353 -14.77 -22.36 1.64
N GLU A 354 -16.03 -22.40 2.07
CA GLU A 354 -16.41 -22.38 3.49
C GLU A 354 -16.17 -23.71 4.22
N LYS A 355 -16.04 -24.81 3.47
CA LYS A 355 -15.76 -26.16 3.98
C LYS A 355 -14.30 -26.59 3.77
N ASP A 356 -13.41 -25.66 3.43
CA ASP A 356 -11.99 -25.96 3.28
C ASP A 356 -11.35 -26.21 4.66
N GLU A 357 -10.80 -27.41 4.85
CA GLU A 357 -10.09 -27.81 6.07
C GLU A 357 -8.61 -27.38 6.05
N ILE A 358 -8.07 -27.03 4.88
CA ILE A 358 -6.66 -26.67 4.67
C ILE A 358 -6.49 -25.16 4.87
N VAL A 359 -6.69 -24.73 6.11
CA VAL A 359 -6.73 -23.32 6.52
C VAL A 359 -5.79 -23.01 7.70
N GLY A 360 -5.42 -21.75 7.87
CA GLY A 360 -4.48 -21.30 8.89
C GLY A 360 -3.13 -22.02 8.78
N VAL A 361 -2.63 -22.55 9.90
CA VAL A 361 -1.36 -23.30 9.91
C VAL A 361 -1.39 -24.61 9.08
N MET A 362 -2.56 -25.11 8.70
CA MET A 362 -2.62 -26.28 7.81
C MET A 362 -2.24 -25.95 6.36
N VAL A 363 -2.20 -24.66 5.96
CA VAL A 363 -1.79 -24.25 4.60
C VAL A 363 -0.34 -24.65 4.30
N PHE A 364 0.54 -24.67 5.30
CA PHE A 364 1.92 -25.13 5.19
C PHE A 364 2.03 -26.64 4.86
N SER A 365 0.94 -27.41 4.90
CA SER A 365 0.93 -28.80 4.39
C SER A 365 0.84 -28.90 2.87
N THR A 366 0.54 -27.79 2.19
CA THR A 366 0.48 -27.69 0.72
C THR A 366 1.74 -27.12 0.09
N MET A 367 2.64 -26.58 0.91
CA MET A 367 3.87 -25.91 0.46
C MET A 367 5.01 -26.91 0.37
N GLU A 368 5.72 -26.92 -0.76
CA GLU A 368 6.84 -27.84 -1.02
C GLU A 368 8.09 -27.05 -1.41
N PRO A 369 9.05 -26.86 -0.47
CA PRO A 369 10.34 -26.26 -0.76
C PRO A 369 11.25 -27.20 -1.56
N GLU A 370 11.82 -26.71 -2.66
CA GLU A 370 12.82 -27.41 -3.47
C GLU A 370 14.24 -27.21 -2.90
N ALA A 371 14.39 -27.40 -1.59
CA ALA A 371 15.64 -27.13 -0.86
C ALA A 371 15.82 -28.06 0.37
N PRO A 372 17.05 -28.22 0.90
CA PRO A 372 17.31 -28.99 2.12
C PRO A 372 16.59 -28.40 3.35
N ASP A 373 16.36 -29.22 4.38
CA ASP A 373 15.78 -28.73 5.64
C ASP A 373 16.69 -27.72 6.35
N LEU A 374 16.11 -26.60 6.79
CA LEU A 374 16.79 -25.58 7.58
C LEU A 374 16.97 -26.02 9.05
N ASP A 375 18.06 -25.58 9.67
CA ASP A 375 18.26 -25.78 11.11
C ASP A 375 17.48 -24.76 11.97
N MET A 376 17.32 -25.07 13.25
CA MET A 376 16.54 -24.26 14.19
C MET A 376 17.11 -22.86 14.45
N ILE A 377 18.44 -22.70 14.32
CA ILE A 377 19.11 -21.41 14.53
C ILE A 377 18.84 -20.51 13.33
N GLU A 378 18.93 -21.02 12.10
CA GLU A 378 18.58 -20.24 10.91
C GLU A 378 17.09 -19.86 10.92
N ILE A 379 16.18 -20.81 11.19
CA ILE A 379 14.73 -20.55 11.25
C ILE A 379 14.41 -19.39 12.22
N GLU A 380 15.01 -19.40 13.42
CA GLU A 380 14.84 -18.34 14.42
C GLU A 380 15.42 -16.99 13.95
N GLN A 381 16.64 -16.98 13.42
CA GLN A 381 17.28 -15.77 12.92
C GLN A 381 16.49 -15.08 11.80
N LYS A 382 15.93 -15.85 10.85
CA LYS A 382 15.09 -15.34 9.76
C LYS A 382 13.77 -14.76 10.29
N CYS A 383 13.10 -15.49 11.19
CA CYS A 383 11.86 -15.03 11.82
C CYS A 383 12.06 -13.71 12.59
N ASP A 384 13.15 -13.60 13.33
CA ASP A 384 13.50 -12.39 14.09
C ASP A 384 13.94 -11.22 13.20
N ALA A 385 14.64 -11.49 12.09
CA ALA A 385 15.00 -10.46 11.11
C ALA A 385 13.75 -9.84 10.46
N VAL A 386 12.81 -10.68 10.03
CA VAL A 386 11.50 -10.24 9.52
C VAL A 386 10.77 -9.39 10.56
N GLY A 387 10.68 -9.87 11.81
CA GLY A 387 9.95 -9.14 12.86
C GLY A 387 10.55 -7.79 13.24
N ARG A 388 11.89 -7.64 13.20
CA ARG A 388 12.53 -6.33 13.37
C ARG A 388 12.23 -5.42 12.18
N PHE A 389 12.43 -5.90 10.96
CA PHE A 389 12.23 -5.11 9.75
C PHE A 389 10.79 -4.59 9.63
N THR A 390 9.79 -5.47 9.74
CA THR A 390 8.38 -5.10 9.58
C THR A 390 7.93 -4.14 10.67
N LYS A 391 8.43 -4.29 11.91
CA LYS A 391 8.14 -3.36 13.01
C LYS A 391 8.70 -1.95 12.75
N SER A 392 9.95 -1.86 12.31
CA SER A 392 10.58 -0.57 11.99
C SER A 392 9.93 0.11 10.79
N MET A 393 9.55 -0.65 9.76
CA MET A 393 8.82 -0.12 8.60
C MET A 393 7.41 0.36 8.99
N ASP A 394 6.68 -0.38 9.83
CA ASP A 394 5.36 0.00 10.36
C ASP A 394 5.37 1.34 11.11
N ASP A 395 6.45 1.65 11.83
CA ASP A 395 6.60 2.95 12.49
C ASP A 395 6.94 4.07 11.49
N GLY A 396 7.90 3.86 10.59
CA GLY A 396 8.26 4.85 9.56
C GLY A 396 7.12 5.20 8.60
N VAL A 397 6.31 4.19 8.20
CA VAL A 397 5.11 4.39 7.38
C VAL A 397 4.05 5.22 8.12
N LYS A 398 3.86 5.01 9.44
CA LYS A 398 2.94 5.83 10.24
C LYS A 398 3.42 7.27 10.42
N GLU A 399 4.72 7.48 10.58
CA GLU A 399 5.30 8.81 10.65
C GLU A 399 5.07 9.56 9.33
N LEU A 400 5.41 8.94 8.20
CA LEU A 400 5.19 9.53 6.87
C LEU A 400 3.71 9.82 6.60
N LEU A 401 2.80 8.90 6.98
CA LEU A 401 1.36 9.16 6.93
C LEU A 401 0.97 10.35 7.81
N THR A 402 1.50 10.47 9.03
CA THR A 402 1.15 11.56 9.96
C THR A 402 1.55 12.91 9.38
N VAL A 403 2.81 13.06 8.97
CA VAL A 403 3.35 14.27 8.34
C VAL A 403 2.61 14.60 7.04
N GLY A 404 2.29 13.59 6.22
CA GLY A 404 1.51 13.77 4.99
C GLY A 404 0.10 14.29 5.25
N HIS A 405 -0.61 13.78 6.26
CA HIS A 405 -1.94 14.28 6.63
C HIS A 405 -1.90 15.71 7.19
N GLU A 406 -0.85 16.08 7.93
CA GLU A 406 -0.63 17.45 8.41
C GLU A 406 -0.34 18.41 7.25
N HIS A 407 0.55 18.01 6.33
CA HIS A 407 0.87 18.79 5.13
C HIS A 407 -0.36 18.96 4.23
N TRP A 408 -1.13 17.90 3.99
CA TRP A 408 -2.39 17.95 3.24
C TRP A 408 -3.34 19.00 3.84
N LYS A 409 -3.62 18.92 5.15
CA LYS A 409 -4.49 19.88 5.86
C LYS A 409 -3.98 21.32 5.76
N ARG A 410 -2.66 21.52 5.76
CA ARG A 410 -2.05 22.84 5.55
C ARG A 410 -2.32 23.37 4.13
N CYS A 411 -2.10 22.55 3.11
CA CYS A 411 -2.26 22.92 1.71
C CYS A 411 -3.72 23.13 1.28
N ILE A 412 -4.71 22.42 1.86
CA ILE A 412 -6.14 22.69 1.58
C ILE A 412 -6.77 23.74 2.50
N GLY A 413 -6.05 24.21 3.54
CA GLY A 413 -6.63 24.94 4.67
C GLY A 413 -6.08 26.36 4.84
N PRO A 414 -5.10 26.59 5.74
CA PRO A 414 -4.54 27.91 6.00
C PRO A 414 -3.70 28.47 4.84
N LEU A 415 -2.91 27.64 4.14
CA LEU A 415 -1.91 28.14 3.19
C LEU A 415 -2.54 28.84 1.96
N PRO A 416 -3.59 28.32 1.29
CA PRO A 416 -4.32 29.07 0.26
C PRO A 416 -4.90 30.40 0.78
N LYS A 417 -5.36 30.43 2.04
CA LYS A 417 -5.94 31.65 2.63
C LYS A 417 -4.89 32.72 2.86
N GLU A 418 -3.63 32.37 3.05
CA GLU A 418 -2.51 33.33 3.10
C GLU A 418 -2.27 33.96 1.72
N TYR A 419 -2.16 33.14 0.67
CA TYR A 419 -2.04 33.63 -0.71
C TYR A 419 -3.24 34.50 -1.14
N GLN A 420 -4.47 34.10 -0.81
CA GLN A 420 -5.68 34.91 -1.05
C GLN A 420 -5.67 36.26 -0.31
N LYS A 421 -5.17 36.30 0.94
CA LYS A 421 -5.04 37.54 1.70
C LYS A 421 -4.03 38.49 1.06
N ILE A 422 -2.88 37.97 0.59
CA ILE A 422 -1.88 38.76 -0.14
C ILE A 422 -2.50 39.31 -1.43
N GLY A 423 -3.16 38.46 -2.22
CA GLY A 423 -3.80 38.86 -3.47
C GLY A 423 -4.84 39.97 -3.30
N LYS A 424 -5.66 39.88 -2.25
CA LYS A 424 -6.67 40.91 -1.92
C LYS A 424 -6.06 42.18 -1.33
N ALA A 425 -4.97 42.09 -0.58
CA ALA A 425 -4.25 43.27 -0.09
C ALA A 425 -3.63 44.09 -1.24
N LEU A 426 -3.05 43.42 -2.24
CA LEU A 426 -2.52 44.06 -3.45
C LEU A 426 -3.63 44.77 -4.25
N GLN A 427 -4.75 44.08 -4.51
CA GLN A 427 -5.90 44.69 -5.19
C GLN A 427 -6.51 45.85 -4.40
N GLY A 428 -6.57 45.75 -3.07
CA GLY A 428 -7.01 46.84 -2.20
C GLY A 428 -6.09 48.07 -2.28
N LEU A 429 -4.77 47.87 -2.38
CA LEU A 429 -3.80 48.95 -2.55
C LEU A 429 -3.94 49.63 -3.93
N ALA A 430 -4.04 48.85 -5.01
CA ALA A 430 -4.28 49.36 -6.35
C ALA A 430 -5.58 50.16 -6.46
N LEU A 431 -6.65 49.69 -5.78
CA LEU A 431 -7.91 50.43 -5.69
C LEU A 431 -7.70 51.78 -4.98
N VAL A 432 -6.94 51.83 -3.88
CA VAL A 432 -6.63 53.10 -3.20
C VAL A 432 -5.87 54.06 -4.12
N PHE A 433 -4.84 53.59 -4.83
CA PHE A 433 -4.11 54.41 -5.79
C PHE A 433 -5.04 54.96 -6.88
N SER A 434 -5.94 54.14 -7.44
CA SER A 434 -6.92 54.61 -8.44
C SER A 434 -7.84 55.74 -7.98
N THR A 435 -7.96 56.01 -6.67
CA THR A 435 -8.72 57.16 -6.15
C THR A 435 -7.96 58.49 -6.21
N SER A 436 -6.66 58.49 -6.54
CA SER A 436 -5.83 59.69 -6.70
C SER A 436 -6.30 60.62 -7.83
N GLY A 437 -6.95 60.05 -8.86
CA GLY A 437 -7.29 60.73 -10.11
C GLY A 437 -6.10 61.00 -11.04
N TYR A 438 -4.87 60.66 -10.63
CA TYR A 438 -3.68 60.87 -11.44
C TYR A 438 -3.64 59.87 -12.60
N GLN A 439 -3.57 60.37 -13.83
CA GLN A 439 -3.63 59.52 -15.03
C GLN A 439 -2.30 58.83 -15.34
N GLY A 440 -1.18 59.27 -14.77
CA GLY A 440 0.16 58.73 -15.04
C GLY A 440 0.52 57.46 -14.28
N GLU A 441 -0.43 56.85 -13.56
CA GLU A 441 -0.22 55.64 -12.75
C GLU A 441 -1.18 54.48 -13.10
N SER A 442 -1.96 54.59 -14.19
CA SER A 442 -2.89 53.55 -14.67
C SER A 442 -2.20 52.19 -14.77
N ASP A 443 -1.07 52.15 -15.46
CA ASP A 443 -0.38 50.91 -15.83
C ASP A 443 0.23 50.23 -14.59
N LEU A 444 0.66 51.02 -13.60
CA LEU A 444 1.12 50.53 -12.29
C LEU A 444 -0.06 49.94 -11.49
N ASN A 445 -1.21 50.62 -11.47
CA ASN A 445 -2.39 50.18 -10.75
C ASN A 445 -2.96 48.89 -11.35
N GLU A 446 -2.94 48.75 -12.68
CA GLU A 446 -3.28 47.51 -13.39
C GLU A 446 -2.26 46.40 -13.08
N ALA A 447 -0.96 46.67 -13.13
CA ALA A 447 0.08 45.68 -12.80
C ALA A 447 -0.05 45.14 -11.36
N ILE A 448 -0.30 46.01 -10.37
CA ILE A 448 -0.53 45.60 -8.97
C ILE A 448 -1.83 44.80 -8.82
N THR A 449 -2.90 45.19 -9.54
CA THR A 449 -4.17 44.46 -9.56
C THR A 449 -4.00 43.04 -10.11
N GLU A 450 -3.28 42.89 -11.22
CA GLU A 450 -3.04 41.60 -11.88
C GLU A 450 -2.07 40.71 -11.08
N ALA A 451 -1.07 41.30 -10.42
CA ALA A 451 -0.27 40.60 -9.42
C ALA A 451 -1.16 40.07 -8.27
N GLY A 452 -2.10 40.88 -7.79
CA GLY A 452 -3.08 40.45 -6.78
C GLY A 452 -3.93 39.26 -7.23
N LYS A 453 -4.47 39.28 -8.46
CA LYS A 453 -5.19 38.13 -9.04
C LYS A 453 -4.29 36.89 -9.17
N THR A 454 -3.04 37.07 -9.58
CA THR A 454 -2.05 35.98 -9.70
C THR A 454 -1.83 35.27 -8.36
N TYR A 455 -1.80 36.02 -7.24
CA TYR A 455 -1.74 35.43 -5.90
C TYR A 455 -3.01 34.64 -5.52
N GLU A 456 -4.20 35.05 -5.97
CA GLU A 456 -5.43 34.26 -5.79
C GLU A 456 -5.44 32.98 -6.66
N GLU A 457 -4.87 33.01 -7.88
CA GLU A 457 -4.68 31.82 -8.71
C GLU A 457 -3.70 30.83 -8.09
N ILE A 458 -2.57 31.31 -7.53
CA ILE A 458 -1.60 30.48 -6.81
C ILE A 458 -2.27 29.81 -5.60
N ALA A 459 -3.18 30.49 -4.90
CA ALA A 459 -3.93 29.90 -3.80
C ALA A 459 -4.76 28.68 -4.25
N SER A 460 -5.43 28.77 -5.39
CA SER A 460 -6.21 27.66 -5.97
C SER A 460 -5.29 26.50 -6.38
N LEU A 461 -4.15 26.79 -7.02
CA LEU A 461 -3.15 25.75 -7.36
C LEU A 461 -2.66 25.01 -6.11
N VAL A 462 -2.32 25.73 -5.03
CA VAL A 462 -1.88 25.14 -3.75
C VAL A 462 -2.96 24.25 -3.13
N ALA A 463 -4.23 24.66 -3.21
CA ALA A 463 -5.36 23.89 -2.67
C ALA A 463 -5.65 22.60 -3.46
N GLU A 464 -5.37 22.58 -4.76
CA GLU A 464 -5.57 21.43 -5.63
C GLU A 464 -4.39 20.47 -5.66
N GLN A 465 -3.16 20.97 -5.44
CA GLN A 465 -1.93 20.20 -5.64
C GLN A 465 -1.90 18.83 -4.93
N PRO A 466 -2.31 18.68 -3.64
CA PRO A 466 -2.23 17.40 -2.94
C PRO A 466 -2.94 16.24 -3.64
N LYS A 467 -3.95 16.52 -4.48
CA LYS A 467 -4.68 15.51 -5.27
C LYS A 467 -3.86 14.94 -6.43
N LYS A 468 -2.77 15.59 -6.83
CA LYS A 468 -1.92 15.23 -7.97
C LYS A 468 -0.67 14.44 -7.57
N ASP A 469 -0.22 14.58 -6.33
CA ASP A 469 1.04 14.00 -5.84
C ASP A 469 0.89 13.28 -4.49
N LEU A 470 0.58 14.03 -3.43
CA LEU A 470 0.51 13.56 -2.05
C LEU A 470 -0.55 12.47 -1.88
N HIS A 471 -1.61 12.50 -2.68
CA HIS A 471 -2.66 11.47 -2.70
C HIS A 471 -2.07 10.08 -2.94
N PHE A 472 -1.33 9.92 -4.03
CA PHE A 472 -0.73 8.65 -4.41
C PHE A 472 0.28 8.18 -3.36
N LEU A 473 1.10 9.09 -2.84
CA LEU A 473 2.03 8.77 -1.74
C LEU A 473 1.30 8.32 -0.47
N MET A 474 0.18 8.95 -0.11
CA MET A 474 -0.60 8.57 1.07
C MET A 474 -1.34 7.25 0.89
N GLU A 475 -1.93 6.98 -0.28
CA GLU A 475 -2.61 5.71 -0.56
C GLU A 475 -1.62 4.54 -0.60
N THR A 476 -0.45 4.69 -1.24
CA THR A 476 0.62 3.67 -1.19
C THR A 476 1.06 3.37 0.25
N ASN A 477 1.29 4.41 1.07
CA ASN A 477 1.65 4.19 2.48
C ASN A 477 0.48 3.60 3.31
N HIS A 478 -0.78 3.89 2.97
CA HIS A 478 -1.95 3.29 3.60
C HIS A 478 -2.04 1.79 3.30
N GLU A 479 -1.79 1.40 2.05
CA GLU A 479 -1.72 0.01 1.61
C GLU A 479 -0.58 -0.75 2.31
N TYR A 480 0.63 -0.19 2.34
CA TYR A 480 1.77 -0.79 3.05
C TYR A 480 1.52 -0.92 4.55
N LYS A 481 0.87 0.05 5.20
CA LYS A 481 0.39 -0.07 6.57
C LYS A 481 -0.61 -1.23 6.75
N GLY A 482 -1.43 -1.52 5.74
CA GLY A 482 -2.31 -2.69 5.70
C GLY A 482 -1.53 -4.00 5.77
N PHE A 483 -0.60 -4.22 4.84
CA PHE A 483 0.28 -5.40 4.83
C PHE A 483 1.09 -5.55 6.13
N LEU A 484 1.70 -4.45 6.60
CA LEU A 484 2.49 -4.41 7.83
C LEU A 484 1.65 -4.72 9.08
N GLY A 485 0.35 -4.45 9.04
CA GLY A 485 -0.62 -4.83 10.07
C GLY A 485 -0.83 -6.34 10.22
N CYS A 486 -0.55 -7.15 9.21
CA CYS A 486 -0.73 -8.60 9.22
C CYS A 486 0.46 -9.36 9.85
N PHE A 487 1.68 -8.83 9.70
CA PHE A 487 2.90 -9.51 10.14
C PHE A 487 2.96 -9.88 11.64
N PRO A 488 2.40 -9.11 12.60
CA PRO A 488 2.39 -9.51 14.01
C PRO A 488 1.73 -10.88 14.27
N ASP A 489 0.63 -11.19 13.59
CA ASP A 489 -0.04 -12.50 13.71
C ASP A 489 0.76 -13.62 13.02
N ILE A 490 1.32 -13.35 11.83
CA ILE A 490 2.16 -14.29 11.08
C ILE A 490 3.40 -14.64 11.91
N ILE A 491 4.18 -13.64 12.35
CA ILE A 491 5.36 -13.83 13.19
C ILE A 491 5.00 -14.52 14.51
N GLY A 492 3.84 -14.20 15.11
CA GLY A 492 3.34 -14.88 16.31
C GLY A 492 3.15 -16.40 16.10
N ALA A 493 2.56 -16.80 14.97
CA ALA A 493 2.41 -18.22 14.63
C ALA A 493 3.76 -18.92 14.39
N HIS A 494 4.72 -18.25 13.74
CA HIS A 494 6.06 -18.81 13.47
C HIS A 494 6.89 -18.91 14.76
N LYS A 495 6.84 -17.93 15.65
CA LYS A 495 7.48 -18.00 16.97
C LYS A 495 6.90 -19.10 17.84
N GLY A 496 5.57 -19.25 17.86
CA GLY A 496 4.92 -20.38 18.52
C GLY A 496 5.35 -21.74 17.96
N ALA A 497 5.65 -21.83 16.66
CA ALA A 497 6.22 -23.04 16.06
C ALA A 497 7.64 -23.32 16.57
N ILE A 498 8.52 -22.31 16.51
CA ILE A 498 9.92 -22.38 16.96
C ILE A 498 10.00 -22.80 18.44
N GLU A 499 9.22 -22.16 19.30
CA GLU A 499 9.13 -22.51 20.73
C GLU A 499 8.71 -23.98 20.91
N LYS A 500 7.72 -24.45 20.14
CA LYS A 500 7.26 -25.84 20.21
C LYS A 500 8.30 -26.85 19.74
N VAL A 501 9.08 -26.55 18.71
CA VAL A 501 10.20 -27.43 18.30
C VAL A 501 11.32 -27.42 19.35
N LYS A 502 11.58 -26.28 20.01
CA LYS A 502 12.53 -26.23 21.16
C LYS A 502 12.05 -27.05 22.36
N GLU A 503 10.74 -27.14 22.61
CA GLU A 503 10.17 -28.03 23.63
C GLU A 503 10.27 -29.53 23.29
N SER A 504 10.53 -29.90 22.04
CA SER A 504 10.45 -31.30 21.58
C SER A 504 11.34 -32.27 22.37
N ASP A 505 12.56 -31.88 22.76
CA ASP A 505 13.44 -32.73 23.57
C ASP A 505 12.87 -33.04 24.96
N LYS A 506 12.20 -32.06 25.59
CA LYS A 506 11.48 -32.27 26.85
C LYS A 506 10.24 -33.14 26.67
N LEU A 507 9.59 -33.08 25.50
CA LEU A 507 8.46 -33.94 25.16
C LEU A 507 8.88 -35.39 24.87
N ILE A 508 10.05 -35.61 24.25
CA ILE A 508 10.67 -36.94 24.11
C ILE A 508 11.05 -37.49 25.49
N ALA A 509 11.73 -36.69 26.33
CA ALA A 509 12.14 -37.10 27.68
C ALA A 509 10.95 -37.43 28.60
N THR A 510 9.76 -36.89 28.31
CA THR A 510 8.49 -37.21 29.01
C THR A 510 7.62 -38.23 28.27
N SER A 511 8.15 -38.90 27.23
CA SER A 511 7.48 -39.91 26.42
C SER A 511 6.15 -39.46 25.78
N LYS A 512 6.00 -38.15 25.52
CA LYS A 512 4.81 -37.55 24.91
C LYS A 512 4.84 -37.57 23.37
N ILE A 513 6.03 -37.53 22.79
CA ILE A 513 6.27 -37.60 21.34
C ILE A 513 7.44 -38.53 21.05
N THR A 514 7.54 -39.05 19.83
CA THR A 514 8.68 -39.87 19.38
C THR A 514 9.80 -39.00 18.79
N PRO A 515 11.03 -39.54 18.66
CA PRO A 515 12.10 -38.88 17.90
C PRO A 515 11.73 -38.61 16.44
N GLN A 516 10.90 -39.46 15.83
CA GLN A 516 10.40 -39.23 14.46
C GLN A 516 9.44 -38.04 14.41
N ASP A 517 8.58 -37.88 15.42
CA ASP A 517 7.70 -36.71 15.51
C ASP A 517 8.52 -35.42 15.63
N LYS A 518 9.62 -35.41 16.41
CA LYS A 518 10.55 -34.28 16.46
C LYS A 518 11.15 -33.94 15.10
N GLN A 519 11.59 -34.94 14.33
CA GLN A 519 12.11 -34.68 12.98
C GLN A 519 11.04 -34.09 12.07
N ASN A 520 9.81 -34.63 12.12
CA ASN A 520 8.68 -34.09 11.36
C ASN A 520 8.35 -32.65 11.77
N MET A 521 8.43 -32.31 13.06
CA MET A 521 8.24 -30.94 13.57
C MET A 521 9.31 -29.98 13.03
N LEU A 522 10.57 -30.42 12.95
CA LEU A 522 11.67 -29.62 12.41
C LEU A 522 11.48 -29.36 10.90
N THR A 523 11.21 -30.40 10.11
CA THR A 523 10.90 -30.27 8.67
C THR A 523 9.71 -29.33 8.43
N ARG A 524 8.66 -29.39 9.27
CA ARG A 524 7.51 -28.47 9.20
C ARG A 524 7.86 -27.03 9.56
N ALA A 525 8.70 -26.80 10.56
CA ALA A 525 9.20 -25.47 10.90
C ALA A 525 10.11 -24.89 9.80
N SER A 526 10.91 -25.75 9.14
CA SER A 526 11.68 -25.43 7.93
C SER A 526 10.75 -24.98 6.80
N THR A 527 9.69 -25.73 6.48
CA THR A 527 8.65 -25.32 5.50
C THR A 527 8.02 -23.97 5.82
N MET A 528 7.68 -23.72 7.08
CA MET A 528 7.17 -22.41 7.53
C MET A 528 8.19 -21.29 7.27
N SER A 529 9.47 -21.50 7.60
CA SER A 529 10.54 -20.53 7.38
C SER A 529 10.76 -20.23 5.89
N TYR A 530 10.69 -21.26 5.03
CA TYR A 530 10.76 -21.10 3.58
C TYR A 530 9.60 -20.24 3.05
N ALA A 531 8.37 -20.49 3.50
CA ALA A 531 7.21 -19.69 3.13
C ALA A 531 7.31 -18.23 3.60
N LEU A 532 7.82 -17.98 4.83
CA LEU A 532 8.03 -16.62 5.34
C LEU A 532 9.10 -15.86 4.55
N GLN A 533 10.17 -16.54 4.11
CA GLN A 533 11.23 -15.95 3.29
C GLN A 533 10.73 -15.67 1.87
N ALA A 534 9.99 -16.61 1.25
CA ALA A 534 9.37 -16.43 -0.05
C ALA A 534 8.40 -15.23 -0.06
N GLU A 535 7.61 -15.09 1.00
CA GLU A 535 6.70 -13.97 1.17
C GLU A 535 7.42 -12.64 1.42
N MET A 536 8.48 -12.64 2.23
CA MET A 536 9.27 -11.43 2.44
C MET A 536 9.98 -10.98 1.16
N ASN A 537 10.42 -11.91 0.31
CA ASN A 537 10.98 -11.60 -1.01
C ASN A 537 9.92 -11.03 -1.97
N HIS A 538 8.70 -11.59 -1.98
CA HIS A 538 7.56 -10.99 -2.70
C HIS A 538 7.26 -9.56 -2.21
N PHE A 539 7.17 -9.37 -0.90
CA PHE A 539 6.94 -8.07 -0.27
C PHE A 539 8.06 -7.07 -0.59
N HIS A 540 9.33 -7.48 -0.54
CA HIS A 540 10.47 -6.63 -0.88
C HIS A 540 10.49 -6.22 -2.36
N SER A 541 10.22 -7.15 -3.28
CA SER A 541 10.15 -6.86 -4.72
C SER A 541 9.08 -5.81 -5.04
N ASN A 542 7.87 -6.01 -4.52
CA ASN A 542 6.78 -5.02 -4.67
C ASN A 542 7.14 -3.69 -4.02
N ARG A 543 7.68 -3.70 -2.80
CA ARG A 543 8.07 -2.48 -2.05
C ARG A 543 9.07 -1.63 -2.81
N ILE A 544 10.09 -2.24 -3.41
CA ILE A 544 11.10 -1.50 -4.18
C ILE A 544 10.45 -0.84 -5.40
N TYR A 545 9.64 -1.59 -6.15
CA TYR A 545 8.93 -1.07 -7.31
C TYR A 545 7.97 0.08 -6.93
N ASP A 546 7.07 -0.14 -5.97
CA ASP A 546 6.02 0.81 -5.61
C ASP A 546 6.58 2.12 -5.04
N TYR A 547 7.55 2.03 -4.11
CA TYR A 547 8.16 3.24 -3.54
C TYR A 547 9.00 3.99 -4.57
N ASN A 548 9.67 3.31 -5.50
CA ASN A 548 10.35 3.98 -6.61
C ASN A 548 9.34 4.72 -7.51
N THR A 549 8.28 4.06 -7.95
CA THR A 549 7.25 4.66 -8.81
C THR A 549 6.56 5.85 -8.15
N VAL A 550 6.10 5.72 -6.90
CA VAL A 550 5.35 6.79 -6.23
C VAL A 550 6.23 7.98 -5.84
N MET A 551 7.50 7.75 -5.48
CA MET A 551 8.44 8.84 -5.17
C MET A 551 8.85 9.61 -6.42
N ARG A 552 9.03 8.94 -7.57
CA ARG A 552 9.24 9.60 -8.86
C ARG A 552 8.05 10.47 -9.23
N LEU A 553 6.84 9.91 -9.23
CA LEU A 553 5.61 10.65 -9.48
C LEU A 553 5.46 11.88 -8.57
N TYR A 554 5.70 11.71 -7.26
CA TYR A 554 5.62 12.80 -6.28
C TYR A 554 6.61 13.93 -6.58
N LEU A 555 7.87 13.60 -6.88
CA LEU A 555 8.91 14.60 -7.17
C LEU A 555 8.70 15.29 -8.52
N GLU A 556 8.28 14.56 -9.55
CA GLU A 556 7.96 15.10 -10.88
C GLU A 556 6.79 16.11 -10.79
N GLN A 557 5.72 15.76 -10.09
CA GLN A 557 4.56 16.64 -9.88
C GLN A 557 4.90 17.86 -9.01
N GLN A 558 5.72 17.71 -7.97
CA GLN A 558 6.20 18.83 -7.16
C GLN A 558 7.08 19.79 -7.97
N ALA A 559 7.97 19.27 -8.83
CA ALA A 559 8.80 20.10 -9.72
C ALA A 559 7.93 20.93 -10.69
N GLN A 560 6.97 20.27 -11.37
CA GLN A 560 6.01 20.92 -12.26
C GLN A 560 5.15 21.99 -11.54
N PHE A 561 4.77 21.73 -10.29
CA PHE A 561 4.01 22.67 -9.46
C PHE A 561 4.79 23.95 -9.15
N TYR A 562 6.03 23.83 -8.65
CA TYR A 562 6.86 25.00 -8.35
C TYR A 562 7.26 25.76 -9.62
N GLU A 563 7.50 25.05 -10.74
CA GLU A 563 7.73 25.70 -12.03
C GLU A 563 6.49 26.49 -12.50
N THR A 564 5.29 25.91 -12.39
CA THR A 564 4.03 26.58 -12.74
C THR A 564 3.82 27.86 -11.92
N ILE A 565 4.10 27.82 -10.61
CA ILE A 565 4.05 29.00 -9.74
C ILE A 565 5.08 30.05 -10.20
N ALA A 566 6.32 29.63 -10.49
CA ALA A 566 7.36 30.55 -10.96
C ALA A 566 7.00 31.19 -12.31
N GLN A 567 6.39 30.45 -13.23
CA GLN A 567 5.89 30.98 -14.50
C GLN A 567 4.78 32.02 -14.30
N LYS A 568 3.80 31.75 -13.42
CA LYS A 568 2.75 32.72 -13.06
C LYS A 568 3.31 34.01 -12.45
N LEU A 569 4.26 33.90 -11.52
CA LEU A 569 4.92 35.05 -10.92
C LEU A 569 5.73 35.86 -11.95
N ARG A 570 6.41 35.20 -12.91
CA ARG A 570 7.10 35.88 -14.02
C ARG A 570 6.13 36.61 -14.96
N GLN A 571 4.96 36.03 -15.24
CA GLN A 571 3.91 36.68 -16.05
C GLN A 571 3.34 37.94 -15.36
N ALA A 572 3.14 37.89 -14.04
CA ALA A 572 2.75 39.07 -13.27
C ALA A 572 3.87 40.14 -13.27
N LEU A 573 5.11 39.73 -13.03
CA LEU A 573 6.28 40.62 -13.03
C LEU A 573 6.45 41.35 -14.37
N SER A 574 6.26 40.66 -15.50
CA SER A 574 6.40 41.27 -16.84
C SER A 574 5.39 42.36 -17.17
N ARG A 575 4.36 42.57 -16.34
CA ARG A 575 3.39 43.67 -16.51
C ARG A 575 3.82 44.96 -15.81
N PHE A 576 4.80 44.92 -14.92
CA PHE A 576 5.32 46.13 -14.30
C PHE A 576 6.19 46.90 -15.31
N PRO A 577 5.97 48.20 -15.51
CA PRO A 577 6.79 49.00 -16.40
C PRO A 577 8.22 49.08 -15.86
N MET A 578 9.22 48.95 -16.73
CA MET A 578 10.60 49.27 -16.37
C MET A 578 10.76 50.79 -16.35
N MET A 579 11.13 51.33 -15.19
CA MET A 579 11.41 52.75 -14.96
C MET A 579 12.88 53.10 -15.18
#